data_AF-A0AA90HWW9-F1
#
_entry.id   AF-A0AA90HWW9-F1
#
_cell.length_a   1.000
_cell.length_b   1.000
_cell.length_c   1.000
_cell.angle_alpha   90.00
_cell.angle_beta   90.00
_cell.angle_gamma   90.00
#
_symmetry.space_group_name_H-M   'P 1'
#
loop_
_entity.id
_entity.type
_entity.pdbx_description
1 polymer ?
#
loop_
_entity_poly.entity_id
_entity_poly.type
_entity_poly.pdbx_seq_one_letter_code
_entity_poly.pdbx_strand_id
1 'polypeptide(L)'
;MDKLCIIEKYSEGGRDEDGFPLPAEWQEFTRLYGDFRPLSSQETISAQAAQVKTTARLVTHFVDGINSTMRVRIYGLSAEPELFGIDGVIRDNKTNRQHLTFELREPEIGWE
;
A
#
# COMPACT_ATOMS: atom_id res chain seq x y z
N MET A 1 -1.88 15.97 1.55
CA MET A 1 -1.87 14.73 2.33
C MET A 1 -2.97 14.82 3.37
N ASP A 2 -4.17 14.40 3.01
CA ASP A 2 -5.37 14.50 3.86
C ASP A 2 -6.00 13.13 4.16
N LYS A 3 -5.60 12.09 3.42
CA LYS A 3 -6.12 10.72 3.61
C LYS A 3 -5.26 9.97 4.62
N LEU A 4 -5.91 9.31 5.58
CA LEU A 4 -5.22 8.42 6.51
C LEU A 4 -4.96 7.09 5.81
N CYS A 5 -3.69 6.68 5.79
CA CYS A 5 -3.21 5.46 5.18
C CYS A 5 -2.57 4.59 6.25
N ILE A 6 -3.08 3.38 6.41
CA ILE A 6 -2.53 2.38 7.31
C ILE A 6 -1.82 1.33 6.44
N ILE A 7 -0.51 1.20 6.62
CA ILE A 7 0.28 0.17 5.94
C ILE A 7 0.23 -1.08 6.80
N GLU A 8 -0.12 -2.20 6.18
CA GLU A 8 -0.19 -3.50 6.83
C GLU A 8 0.84 -4.44 6.22
N LYS A 9 1.55 -5.17 7.08
CA LYS A 9 2.50 -6.21 6.69
C LYS A 9 1.88 -7.56 7.00
N TYR A 10 1.99 -8.49 6.05
CA TYR A 10 1.60 -9.86 6.30
C TYR A 10 2.59 -10.53 7.26
N SER A 11 2.09 -11.01 8.39
CA SER A 11 2.82 -11.90 9.28
C SER A 11 2.43 -13.32 8.92
N GLU A 12 3.39 -14.15 8.51
CA GLU A 12 3.15 -15.56 8.16
C GLU A 12 2.75 -16.44 9.36
N GLY A 13 2.57 -15.82 10.53
CA GLY A 13 2.44 -16.54 11.78
C GLY A 13 3.79 -17.14 12.19
N GLY A 14 3.84 -17.61 13.41
CA GLY A 14 5.07 -18.09 14.02
C GLY A 14 4.76 -18.89 15.27
N ARG A 15 5.73 -19.03 16.16
CA ARG A 15 5.47 -19.48 17.52
C ARG A 15 5.85 -18.37 18.48
N ASP A 16 5.03 -18.13 19.47
CA ASP A 16 5.40 -17.23 20.57
C ASP A 16 6.49 -17.86 21.46
N GLU A 17 6.92 -17.14 22.49
CA GLU A 17 7.96 -17.59 23.42
C GLU A 17 7.57 -18.89 24.18
N ASP A 18 6.27 -19.17 24.29
CA ASP A 18 5.70 -20.37 24.91
C ASP A 18 5.44 -21.52 23.90
N GLY A 19 5.67 -21.30 22.61
CA GLY A 19 5.53 -22.32 21.56
C GLY A 19 4.14 -22.46 20.95
N PHE A 20 3.19 -21.57 21.27
CA PHE A 20 1.87 -21.51 20.67
C PHE A 20 1.92 -20.93 19.25
N PRO A 21 1.15 -21.48 18.30
CA PRO A 21 1.08 -20.97 16.94
C PRO A 21 0.42 -19.59 16.92
N LEU A 22 1.14 -18.59 16.43
CA LEU A 22 0.58 -17.29 16.06
C LEU A 22 -0.12 -17.43 14.71
N PRO A 23 -1.37 -16.94 14.57
CA PRO A 23 -2.07 -16.99 13.30
C PRO A 23 -1.36 -16.12 12.25
N ALA A 24 -1.50 -16.51 10.99
CA ALA A 24 -1.05 -15.68 9.88
C ALA A 24 -2.06 -14.55 9.67
N GLU A 25 -1.67 -13.32 9.96
CA GLU A 25 -2.55 -12.15 9.93
C GLU A 25 -1.83 -10.92 9.37
N TRP A 26 -2.63 -10.00 8.83
CA TRP A 26 -2.15 -8.68 8.43
C TRP A 26 -2.06 -7.78 9.65
N GLN A 27 -0.85 -7.33 9.98
CA GLN A 27 -0.61 -6.47 11.13
C GLN A 27 -0.29 -5.05 10.69
N GLU A 28 -0.76 -4.07 11.46
CA GLU A 28 -0.41 -2.67 11.24
C GLU A 28 1.10 -2.47 11.37
N PHE A 29 1.74 -2.01 10.29
CA PHE A 29 3.15 -1.67 10.26
C PHE A 29 3.36 -0.20 10.60
N THR A 30 2.61 0.70 9.95
CA THR A 30 2.66 2.13 10.25
C THR A 30 1.42 2.87 9.79
N ARG A 31 1.19 4.06 10.36
CA ARG A 31 0.09 4.96 10.03
C ARG A 31 0.65 6.28 9.53
N LEU A 32 0.18 6.74 8.38
CA LEU A 32 0.69 7.92 7.72
C LEU A 32 -0.41 8.62 6.93
N TYR A 33 -0.20 9.89 6.65
CA TYR A 33 -1.09 10.65 5.78
C TYR A 33 -0.52 10.70 4.37
N GLY A 34 -1.39 10.54 3.39
CA GLY A 34 -1.02 10.47 1.98
C GLY A 34 -1.93 11.27 1.07
N ASP A 35 -1.48 11.46 -0.16
CA ASP A 35 -2.24 11.98 -1.28
C ASP A 35 -2.56 10.82 -2.23
N PHE A 36 -3.83 10.43 -2.30
CA PHE A 36 -4.29 9.36 -3.17
C PHE A 36 -4.69 9.91 -4.54
N ARG A 37 -4.15 9.32 -5.61
CA ARG A 37 -4.42 9.69 -6.99
C ARG A 37 -4.81 8.46 -7.79
N PRO A 38 -6.08 8.30 -8.19
CA PRO A 38 -6.43 7.26 -9.15
C PRO A 38 -5.74 7.53 -10.49
N LEU A 39 -5.42 6.48 -11.25
CA LEU A 39 -4.92 6.67 -12.62
C LEU A 39 -5.99 7.32 -13.49
N SER A 40 -5.58 8.27 -14.32
CA SER A 40 -6.46 8.86 -15.32
C SER A 40 -6.75 7.83 -16.43
N SER A 41 -7.87 7.97 -17.14
CA SER A 41 -8.28 7.01 -18.19
C SER A 41 -7.19 6.72 -19.22
N GLN A 42 -6.37 7.71 -19.58
CA GLN A 42 -5.25 7.54 -20.50
C GLN A 42 -4.12 6.69 -19.89
N GLU A 43 -3.80 6.91 -18.60
CA GLU A 43 -2.80 6.12 -17.89
C GLU A 43 -3.28 4.68 -17.67
N THR A 44 -4.58 4.47 -17.41
CA THR A 44 -5.16 3.12 -17.30
C THR A 44 -5.00 2.34 -18.60
N ILE A 45 -5.23 2.96 -19.76
CA ILE A 45 -5.04 2.33 -21.07
C ILE A 45 -3.57 1.98 -21.29
N SER A 46 -2.65 2.89 -20.95
CA SER A 46 -1.21 2.62 -21.05
C SER A 46 -0.75 1.52 -20.09
N ALA A 47 -1.26 1.49 -18.86
CA ALA A 47 -0.96 0.45 -17.88
C ALA A 47 -1.47 -0.92 -18.34
N GLN A 48 -2.71 -0.99 -18.85
CA GLN A 48 -3.27 -2.22 -19.43
C GLN A 48 -2.46 -2.71 -20.63
N ALA A 49 -2.07 -1.80 -21.54
CA ALA A 49 -1.23 -2.14 -22.69
C ALA A 49 0.16 -2.65 -22.28
N ALA A 50 0.70 -2.14 -21.17
CA ALA A 50 1.97 -2.58 -20.59
C ALA A 50 1.83 -3.77 -19.63
N GLN A 51 0.62 -4.34 -19.47
CA GLN A 51 0.31 -5.41 -18.50
C GLN A 51 0.68 -5.07 -17.04
N VAL A 52 0.69 -3.78 -16.71
CA VAL A 52 0.98 -3.28 -15.37
C VAL A 52 -0.31 -3.29 -14.55
N LYS A 53 -0.29 -3.88 -13.35
CA LYS A 53 -1.46 -4.03 -12.47
C LYS A 53 -1.77 -2.80 -11.61
N THR A 54 -1.04 -1.72 -11.82
CA THR A 54 -1.22 -0.47 -11.08
C THR A 54 -2.55 0.18 -11.45
N THR A 55 -3.35 0.52 -10.45
CA THR A 55 -4.64 1.20 -10.60
C THR A 55 -4.66 2.59 -10.00
N ALA A 56 -3.78 2.87 -9.03
CA ALA A 56 -3.66 4.18 -8.40
C ALA A 56 -2.22 4.46 -7.95
N ARG A 57 -1.95 5.72 -7.61
CA ARG A 57 -0.71 6.15 -6.97
C ARG A 57 -1.01 6.79 -5.62
N LEU A 58 -0.17 6.50 -4.64
CA LEU A 58 -0.25 7.09 -3.32
C LEU A 58 1.07 7.78 -2.98
N VAL A 59 1.04 9.09 -2.77
CA VAL A 59 2.22 9.88 -2.42
C VAL A 59 2.20 10.19 -0.93
N THR A 60 3.30 9.90 -0.25
CA THR A 60 3.39 9.99 1.21
C THR A 60 4.73 10.58 1.64
N HIS A 61 4.88 10.89 2.93
CA HIS A 61 6.19 11.19 3.49
C HIS A 61 7.07 9.93 3.50
N PHE A 62 8.38 10.13 3.43
CA PHE A 62 9.32 9.03 3.44
C PHE A 62 9.25 8.23 4.75
N VAL A 63 9.01 6.92 4.58
CA VAL A 63 9.03 5.92 5.64
C VAL A 63 9.85 4.74 5.12
N ASP A 64 10.85 4.34 5.88
CA ASP A 64 11.69 3.20 5.52
C ASP A 64 11.00 1.86 5.84
N GLY A 65 11.40 0.80 5.13
CA GLY A 65 10.90 -0.55 5.38
C GLY A 65 9.63 -0.95 4.62
N ILE A 66 8.97 -0.03 3.91
CA ILE A 66 7.78 -0.36 3.09
C ILE A 66 8.23 -0.99 1.75
N ASN A 67 7.58 -2.08 1.35
CA ASN A 67 7.88 -2.83 0.14
C ASN A 67 6.59 -3.38 -0.53
N SER A 68 6.74 -4.10 -1.65
CA SER A 68 5.63 -4.62 -2.47
C SER A 68 4.93 -5.87 -1.89
N THR A 69 5.38 -6.42 -0.76
CA THR A 69 4.65 -7.50 -0.06
C THR A 69 3.63 -6.97 0.93
N MET A 70 3.61 -5.65 1.16
CA MET A 70 2.69 -4.98 2.06
C MET A 70 1.43 -4.51 1.32
N ARG A 71 0.37 -4.24 2.10
CA ARG A 71 -0.86 -3.62 1.60
C ARG A 71 -1.13 -2.32 2.33
N VAL A 72 -1.97 -1.47 1.76
CA VAL A 72 -2.41 -0.21 2.36
C VAL A 72 -3.92 -0.19 2.48
N ARG A 73 -4.40 0.25 3.64
CA ARG A 73 -5.79 0.57 3.93
C ARG A 73 -5.96 2.09 3.98
N ILE A 74 -6.76 2.63 3.07
CA ILE A 74 -6.95 4.08 2.92
C ILE A 74 -8.32 4.49 3.44
N TYR A 75 -8.35 5.43 4.38
CA TYR A 75 -9.55 6.00 4.96
C TYR A 75 -9.89 7.34 4.32
N GLY A 76 -11.19 7.62 4.17
CA GLY A 76 -11.71 8.88 3.65
C GLY A 76 -11.81 8.96 2.12
N LEU A 77 -11.71 7.82 1.41
CA LEU A 77 -12.12 7.69 0.02
C LEU A 77 -13.63 7.37 -0.09
N SER A 78 -14.08 6.42 0.73
CA SER A 78 -15.46 5.95 0.81
C SER A 78 -15.91 5.85 2.28
N ALA A 79 -17.17 5.43 2.52
CA ALA A 79 -17.70 5.23 3.88
C ALA A 79 -16.93 4.14 4.65
N GLU A 80 -16.43 3.14 3.91
CA GLU A 80 -15.57 2.07 4.39
C GLU A 80 -14.13 2.31 3.88
N PRO A 81 -13.11 1.82 4.60
CA PRO A 81 -11.74 1.94 4.14
C PRO A 81 -11.48 1.03 2.94
N GLU A 82 -10.81 1.57 1.92
CA GLU A 82 -10.45 0.82 0.72
C GLU A 82 -9.06 0.19 0.87
N LEU A 83 -8.95 -1.06 0.44
CA LEU A 83 -7.72 -1.85 0.50
C LEU A 83 -7.03 -1.87 -0.86
N PHE A 84 -5.72 -1.65 -0.87
CA PHE A 84 -4.90 -1.73 -2.07
C PHE A 84 -3.60 -2.50 -1.79
N GLY A 85 -3.14 -3.27 -2.76
CA GLY A 85 -1.81 -3.88 -2.70
C GLY A 85 -0.75 -2.88 -3.12
N ILE A 86 0.47 -3.00 -2.58
CA ILE A 86 1.62 -2.23 -3.07
C ILE A 86 2.30 -3.05 -4.16
N ASP A 87 2.37 -2.52 -5.39
CA ASP A 87 3.06 -3.16 -6.51
C ASP A 87 4.51 -2.67 -6.61
N GLY A 88 4.71 -1.36 -6.44
CA GLY A 88 6.00 -0.70 -6.55
C GLY A 88 6.17 0.44 -5.55
N VAL A 89 7.42 0.68 -5.14
CA VAL A 89 7.81 1.82 -4.29
C VAL A 89 8.85 2.66 -5.01
N ILE A 90 8.43 3.84 -5.47
CA ILE A 90 9.29 4.79 -6.16
C ILE A 90 9.79 5.82 -5.14
N ARG A 91 11.11 5.88 -4.97
CA ARG A 91 11.77 6.83 -4.07
C ARG A 91 12.08 8.11 -4.85
N ASP A 92 11.60 9.26 -4.37
CA ASP A 92 11.95 10.52 -5.01
C ASP A 92 13.43 10.85 -4.74
N ASN A 93 14.25 10.79 -5.80
CA ASN A 93 15.68 11.09 -5.73
C ASN A 93 15.99 12.58 -5.94
N LYS A 94 14.97 13.41 -6.24
CA LYS A 94 15.13 14.85 -6.53
C LYS A 94 15.01 15.73 -5.29
N THR A 95 14.24 15.31 -4.29
CA THR A 95 13.90 16.10 -3.09
C THR A 95 14.41 15.48 -1.80
N ASN A 96 15.69 15.11 -1.73
CA ASN A 96 16.34 14.65 -0.49
C ASN A 96 15.59 13.51 0.23
N ARG A 97 14.92 12.62 -0.53
CA ARG A 97 14.09 11.52 0.00
C ARG A 97 12.96 11.98 0.94
N GLN A 98 12.32 13.11 0.66
CA GLN A 98 11.21 13.58 1.50
C GLN A 98 9.90 12.83 1.25
N HIS A 99 9.74 12.27 0.05
CA HIS A 99 8.50 11.64 -0.40
C HIS A 99 8.72 10.26 -1.00
N LEU A 100 7.73 9.40 -0.81
CA LEU A 100 7.59 8.09 -1.45
C LEU A 100 6.32 8.05 -2.26
N THR A 101 6.42 7.53 -3.48
CA THR A 101 5.27 7.24 -4.33
C THR A 101 5.08 5.73 -4.38
N PHE A 102 3.93 5.28 -3.94
CA PHE A 102 3.52 3.88 -4.05
C PHE A 102 2.66 3.70 -5.29
N GLU A 103 2.98 2.68 -6.07
CA GLU A 103 2.14 2.17 -7.14
C GLU A 103 1.19 1.15 -6.53
N LEU A 104 -0.10 1.46 -6.53
CA LEU A 104 -1.14 0.67 -5.90
C LEU A 104 -1.81 -0.23 -6.92
N ARG A 105 -2.15 -1.45 -6.52
CA ARG A 105 -2.92 -2.42 -7.30
C ARG A 105 -4.21 -2.79 -6.58
N GLU A 106 -5.14 -3.39 -7.32
CA GLU A 106 -6.38 -3.92 -6.75
C GLU A 106 -6.09 -4.94 -5.64
N PRO A 107 -6.96 -4.97 -4.60
CA PRO A 107 -6.84 -5.96 -3.53
C PRO A 107 -7.04 -7.36 -4.09
N GLU A 108 -6.34 -8.34 -3.51
CA GLU A 108 -6.55 -9.74 -3.87
C GLU A 108 -7.79 -10.29 -3.17
N ILE A 109 -8.41 -11.31 -3.77
CA ILE A 109 -9.58 -11.97 -3.22
C ILE A 109 -9.24 -12.53 -1.82
N GLY A 110 -10.07 -12.24 -0.82
CA GLY A 110 -9.89 -12.73 0.55
C GLY A 110 -9.10 -11.80 1.48
N TRP A 111 -8.99 -10.51 1.13
CA TRP A 111 -8.39 -9.48 1.99
C TRP A 111 -9.38 -8.80 2.96
N GLU A 112 -10.66 -9.18 2.87
CA GLU A 112 -11.79 -8.73 3.71
C GLU A 112 -11.60 -9.04 5.20
#